data_AF-A0A8K0LEA8-F1
#
_entry.id   AF-A0A8K0LEA8-F1
#
_cell.length_a   1.000
_cell.length_b   1.000
_cell.length_c   1.000
_cell.angle_alpha   90.00
_cell.angle_beta   90.00
_cell.angle_gamma   90.00
#
_symmetry.space_group_name_H-M   'P 1'
#
loop_
_entity.id
_entity.type
_entity.pdbx_description
1 polymer ?
#
loop_
_entity_poly.entity_id
_entity_poly.type
_entity_poly.pdbx_seq_one_letter_code
_entity_poly.pdbx_strand_id
1 'polypeptide(L)'
;MRAPESHLPPVRPFPELQARENILIRHPGYPTQDLLLIFPRVDSEALVPDHHDYGVHHGTVLVACQITAGNAFTNSYLSLDKEGQQRVQTPLHGVLTEHEYYFIVEGYPLYPIVPSFQDWEFPHHRIPEWWHPLHHNPNVTMACGVTNSSYAVEEAHLVPEEERAWYSDNEMEFYGWGPLRDIDNKTNRLPLRSDIRTVFDNRWFVIVPKVFTTGSSIQQPPEYVTHIMVGEAWELWPTHHNTVVQSLHRCSREYLFARFAWTILFQVRMFVIGGRHRHVIRRVTTADEEREYKVQYCSGEELEEAYGILESCEGSDTDMEEE
;
A
#
# COMPACT_ATOMS: atom_id res chain seq x y z
N MET A 1 45.16 -18.53 -25.89
CA MET A 1 44.08 -17.53 -25.94
C MET A 1 42.78 -18.26 -25.65
N ARG A 2 42.11 -17.99 -24.53
CA ARG A 2 40.72 -18.46 -24.33
C ARG A 2 39.83 -17.58 -25.19
N ALA A 3 38.94 -18.18 -25.99
CA ALA A 3 37.93 -17.43 -26.71
C ALA A 3 37.06 -16.67 -25.70
N PRO A 4 36.62 -15.43 -26.02
CA PRO A 4 35.67 -14.73 -25.17
C PRO A 4 34.38 -15.55 -25.14
N GLU A 5 33.99 -16.00 -23.94
CA GLU A 5 32.67 -16.59 -23.73
C GLU A 5 31.63 -15.49 -23.99
N SER A 6 30.82 -15.67 -25.02
CA SER A 6 29.69 -14.78 -25.27
C SER A 6 28.68 -14.97 -24.14
N HIS A 7 28.52 -13.96 -23.29
CA HIS A 7 27.43 -13.92 -22.32
C HIS A 7 26.12 -13.74 -23.07
N LEU A 8 25.39 -14.84 -23.27
CA LEU A 8 23.99 -14.79 -23.70
C LEU A 8 23.17 -14.05 -22.63
N PRO A 9 22.13 -13.31 -23.02
CA PRO A 9 21.23 -12.71 -22.04
C PRO A 9 20.61 -13.80 -21.15
N PRO A 10 20.32 -13.50 -19.88
CA PRO A 10 19.66 -14.44 -18.99
C PRO A 10 18.31 -14.88 -19.57
N VAL A 11 18.00 -16.17 -19.42
CA VAL A 11 16.70 -16.71 -19.82
C VAL A 11 15.63 -16.11 -18.90
N ARG A 12 14.55 -15.59 -19.50
CA ARG A 12 13.42 -15.05 -18.75
C ARG A 12 12.76 -16.18 -17.94
N PRO A 13 12.58 -16.03 -16.61
CA PRO A 13 11.91 -17.05 -15.80
C PRO A 13 10.40 -17.13 -16.15
N PHE A 14 9.77 -18.24 -15.77
CA PHE A 14 8.32 -18.40 -15.93
C PHE A 14 7.58 -17.39 -15.03
N PRO A 15 6.51 -16.73 -15.51
CA PRO A 15 5.77 -15.73 -14.73
C PRO A 15 4.84 -16.40 -13.72
N GLU A 16 5.43 -17.07 -12.73
CA GLU A 16 4.71 -17.89 -11.75
C GLU A 16 3.65 -17.09 -10.98
N LEU A 17 3.99 -15.88 -10.53
CA LEU A 17 3.05 -15.02 -9.80
C LEU A 17 1.84 -14.63 -10.67
N GLN A 18 2.05 -14.37 -11.96
CA GLN A 18 0.98 -13.99 -12.88
C GLN A 18 0.01 -15.15 -13.17
N ALA A 19 0.47 -16.39 -13.00
CA ALA A 19 -0.35 -17.58 -13.19
C ALA A 19 -1.22 -17.93 -11.96
N ARG A 20 -0.98 -17.30 -10.80
CA ARG A 20 -1.74 -17.56 -9.57
C ARG A 20 -3.06 -16.79 -9.57
N GLU A 21 -4.08 -17.40 -8.99
CA GLU A 21 -5.33 -16.69 -8.68
C GLU A 21 -5.09 -15.66 -7.57
N ASN A 22 -5.79 -14.53 -7.66
CA ASN A 22 -5.74 -13.51 -6.63
C ASN A 22 -6.68 -13.85 -5.45
N ILE A 23 -6.39 -13.25 -4.30
CA ILE A 23 -7.30 -13.24 -3.15
C ILE A 23 -8.23 -12.03 -3.26
N LEU A 24 -9.53 -12.28 -3.11
CA LEU A 24 -10.57 -11.29 -3.30
C LEU A 24 -11.10 -10.78 -1.97
N ILE A 25 -11.12 -9.47 -1.76
CA ILE A 25 -11.78 -8.86 -0.62
C ILE A 25 -13.10 -8.24 -1.05
N ARG A 26 -14.14 -8.50 -0.27
CA ARG A 26 -15.51 -8.10 -0.57
C ARG A 26 -16.06 -7.18 0.50
N HIS A 27 -16.93 -6.28 0.06
CA HIS A 27 -17.75 -5.48 0.95
C HIS A 27 -19.08 -6.21 1.22
N PRO A 28 -19.50 -6.41 2.49
CA PRO A 28 -20.71 -7.15 2.84
C PRO A 28 -22.00 -6.44 2.40
N GLY A 29 -22.06 -5.12 2.42
CA GLY A 29 -23.21 -4.36 1.93
C GLY A 29 -23.47 -4.37 0.42
N TYR A 30 -22.55 -4.84 -0.43
CA TYR A 30 -22.68 -4.77 -1.89
C TYR A 30 -22.71 -6.16 -2.56
N PRO A 31 -23.18 -6.26 -3.83
CA PRO A 31 -23.15 -7.50 -4.59
C PRO A 31 -21.74 -8.10 -4.71
N THR A 32 -21.66 -9.42 -4.84
CA THR A 32 -20.38 -10.15 -4.95
C THR A 32 -19.62 -9.86 -6.25
N GLN A 33 -20.19 -9.14 -7.21
CA GLN A 33 -19.42 -8.69 -8.38
C GLN A 33 -18.57 -7.44 -8.07
N ASP A 34 -18.91 -6.70 -7.01
CA ASP A 34 -18.18 -5.50 -6.59
C ASP A 34 -17.00 -5.89 -5.68
N LEU A 35 -15.82 -5.99 -6.27
CA LEU A 35 -14.57 -6.29 -5.56
C LEU A 35 -14.05 -5.05 -4.84
N LEU A 36 -13.84 -5.15 -3.53
CA LEU A 36 -13.32 -4.03 -2.74
C LEU A 36 -11.81 -3.87 -2.95
N LEU A 37 -11.06 -4.96 -2.78
CA LEU A 37 -9.60 -5.03 -2.98
C LEU A 37 -9.23 -6.41 -3.52
N ILE A 38 -8.07 -6.49 -4.19
CA ILE A 38 -7.56 -7.71 -4.81
C ILE A 38 -6.08 -7.86 -4.43
N PHE A 39 -5.65 -9.03 -3.95
CA PHE A 39 -4.26 -9.22 -3.55
C PHE A 39 -3.63 -10.41 -4.29
N PRO A 40 -2.45 -10.26 -4.89
CA PRO A 40 -1.72 -11.40 -5.42
C PRO A 40 -1.24 -12.31 -4.29
N ARG A 41 -1.13 -13.60 -4.57
CA ARG A 41 -0.63 -14.61 -3.63
C ARG A 41 0.90 -14.60 -3.60
N VAL A 42 1.45 -13.77 -2.71
CA VAL A 42 2.88 -13.43 -2.65
C VAL A 42 3.60 -13.96 -1.42
N ASP A 43 2.87 -14.29 -0.36
CA ASP A 43 3.37 -14.84 0.90
C ASP A 43 3.19 -16.36 0.94
N SER A 44 4.04 -17.09 1.67
CA SER A 44 3.91 -18.54 1.89
C SER A 44 4.28 -18.88 3.33
N GLU A 45 3.57 -19.82 3.95
CA GLU A 45 4.02 -20.37 5.23
C GLU A 45 5.22 -21.29 4.98
N ALA A 46 6.36 -20.98 5.60
CA ALA A 46 7.66 -21.61 5.33
C ALA A 46 7.78 -23.09 5.80
N LEU A 47 6.68 -23.76 6.12
CA LEU A 47 6.71 -25.03 6.87
C LEU A 47 6.83 -26.28 6.00
N VAL A 48 6.54 -26.22 4.69
CA VAL A 48 6.63 -27.40 3.80
C VAL A 48 7.32 -27.07 2.45
N PRO A 49 8.53 -27.60 2.20
CA PRO A 49 9.30 -27.33 0.98
C PRO A 49 8.63 -27.71 -0.36
N ASP A 50 7.65 -28.63 -0.34
CA ASP A 50 7.06 -29.21 -1.56
C ASP A 50 5.58 -28.86 -1.79
N HIS A 51 4.94 -28.13 -0.87
CA HIS A 51 3.58 -27.60 -1.02
C HIS A 51 3.54 -26.16 -0.55
N HIS A 52 3.71 -25.23 -1.50
CA HIS A 52 3.63 -23.81 -1.20
C HIS A 52 2.19 -23.34 -1.46
N ASP A 53 1.35 -23.43 -0.42
CA ASP A 53 0.07 -22.73 -0.43
C ASP A 53 0.36 -21.23 -0.27
N TYR A 54 0.51 -20.56 -1.41
CA TYR A 54 0.72 -19.13 -1.45
C TYR A 54 -0.57 -18.38 -1.07
N GLY A 55 -0.40 -17.32 -0.31
CA GLY A 55 -1.45 -16.44 0.14
C GLY A 55 -0.96 -15.01 0.30
N VAL A 56 -1.60 -14.26 1.19
CA VAL A 56 -1.23 -12.87 1.48
C VAL A 56 -1.17 -12.65 2.98
N HIS A 57 -0.21 -11.87 3.45
CA HIS A 57 -0.07 -11.52 4.86
C HIS A 57 -1.35 -10.88 5.44
N HIS A 58 -1.89 -11.48 6.50
CA HIS A 58 -3.19 -11.09 7.08
C HIS A 58 -3.21 -9.64 7.55
N GLY A 59 -2.23 -9.21 8.36
CA GLY A 59 -2.20 -7.84 8.89
C GLY A 59 -2.20 -6.77 7.80
N THR A 60 -1.50 -7.04 6.68
CA THR A 60 -1.46 -6.13 5.52
C THR A 60 -2.84 -5.97 4.90
N VAL A 61 -3.54 -7.08 4.64
CA VAL A 61 -4.90 -7.05 4.10
C VAL A 61 -5.87 -6.35 5.06
N LEU A 62 -5.81 -6.68 6.36
CA LEU A 62 -6.72 -6.10 7.34
C LEU A 62 -6.59 -4.57 7.39
N VAL A 63 -5.37 -4.04 7.50
CA VAL A 63 -5.18 -2.58 7.55
C VAL A 63 -5.52 -1.90 6.23
N ALA A 64 -5.26 -2.55 5.08
CA ALA A 64 -5.74 -2.03 3.80
C ALA A 64 -7.26 -1.84 3.82
N CYS A 65 -8.01 -2.84 4.27
CA CYS A 65 -9.47 -2.74 4.37
C CYS A 65 -9.91 -1.66 5.37
N GLN A 66 -9.23 -1.56 6.51
CA GLN A 66 -9.53 -0.54 7.52
C GLN A 66 -9.31 0.88 7.00
N ILE A 67 -8.28 1.10 6.19
CA ILE A 67 -8.04 2.38 5.49
C ILE A 67 -9.20 2.67 4.53
N THR A 68 -9.60 1.69 3.69
CA THR A 68 -10.72 1.90 2.75
C THR A 68 -12.03 2.26 3.45
N ALA A 69 -12.23 1.79 4.68
CA ALA A 69 -13.42 2.08 5.49
C ALA A 69 -13.24 3.28 6.44
N GLY A 70 -12.34 4.22 6.13
CA GLY A 70 -12.19 5.45 6.92
C GLY A 70 -11.50 5.24 8.27
N ASN A 71 -10.43 4.44 8.29
CA ASN A 71 -9.63 4.16 9.48
C ASN A 71 -10.40 3.38 10.58
N ALA A 72 -11.19 2.39 10.16
CA ALA A 72 -12.00 1.54 11.05
C ALA A 72 -11.16 0.52 11.85
N PHE A 73 -10.18 0.96 12.63
CA PHE A 73 -9.15 0.09 13.23
C PHE A 73 -9.61 -0.78 14.41
N THR A 74 -10.66 -0.38 15.13
CA THR A 74 -11.01 -0.98 16.43
C THR A 74 -12.18 -1.96 16.39
N ASN A 75 -13.13 -1.78 15.48
CA ASN A 75 -14.38 -2.53 15.40
C ASN A 75 -14.54 -3.27 14.07
N SER A 76 -13.45 -3.83 13.54
CA SER A 76 -13.46 -4.51 12.24
C SER A 76 -12.59 -5.75 12.20
N TYR A 77 -12.91 -6.65 11.26
CA TYR A 77 -12.20 -7.91 11.04
C TYR A 77 -12.49 -8.49 9.66
N LEU A 78 -11.71 -9.50 9.25
CA LEU A 78 -12.01 -10.32 8.08
C LEU A 78 -12.85 -11.54 8.45
N SER A 79 -13.79 -11.91 7.59
CA SER A 79 -14.67 -13.08 7.72
C SER A 79 -14.68 -13.91 6.45
N LEU A 80 -14.99 -15.20 6.58
CA LEU A 80 -15.21 -16.11 5.45
C LEU A 80 -16.63 -16.04 4.89
N ASP A 81 -17.54 -15.39 5.61
CA ASP A 81 -18.93 -15.19 5.22
C ASP A 81 -19.32 -13.71 5.26
N LYS A 82 -20.35 -13.38 4.48
CA LYS A 82 -20.87 -12.01 4.33
C LYS A 82 -21.49 -11.50 5.63
N GLU A 83 -22.05 -12.39 6.43
CA GLU A 83 -22.75 -12.13 7.69
C GLU A 83 -21.80 -11.90 8.88
N GLY A 84 -20.49 -12.11 8.69
CA GLY A 84 -19.48 -11.92 9.72
C GLY A 84 -19.50 -12.99 10.83
N GLN A 85 -20.17 -14.12 10.63
CA GLN A 85 -20.25 -15.18 11.64
C GLN A 85 -19.00 -16.06 11.64
N GLN A 86 -18.33 -16.18 10.49
CA GLN A 86 -17.12 -17.00 10.30
C GLN A 86 -15.85 -16.15 10.30
N ARG A 87 -15.59 -15.47 11.42
CA ARG A 87 -14.39 -14.63 11.59
C ARG A 87 -13.12 -15.43 11.30
N VAL A 88 -12.20 -14.83 10.54
CA VAL A 88 -10.88 -15.39 10.25
C VAL A 88 -10.10 -15.61 11.55
N GLN A 89 -9.62 -16.84 11.74
CA GLN A 89 -8.85 -17.24 12.92
C GLN A 89 -7.33 -17.16 12.71
N THR A 90 -6.88 -17.02 11.44
CA THR A 90 -5.47 -16.83 11.11
C THR A 90 -4.90 -15.65 11.90
N PRO A 91 -3.74 -15.77 12.57
CA PRO A 91 -3.12 -14.65 13.27
C PRO A 91 -2.79 -13.49 12.33
N LEU A 92 -2.62 -12.27 12.86
CA LEU A 92 -2.27 -11.10 12.04
C LEU A 92 -0.91 -11.22 11.33
N HIS A 93 0.01 -12.02 11.89
CA HIS A 93 1.31 -12.33 11.28
C HIS A 93 1.27 -13.59 10.39
N GLY A 94 0.10 -14.22 10.25
CA GLY A 94 -0.10 -15.40 9.42
C GLY A 94 -0.42 -15.05 7.96
N VAL A 95 -0.63 -16.10 7.16
CA VAL A 95 -0.92 -15.99 5.73
C VAL A 95 -2.38 -16.39 5.47
N LEU A 96 -3.11 -15.53 4.78
CA LEU A 96 -4.48 -15.79 4.31
C LEU A 96 -4.41 -16.60 3.01
N THR A 97 -5.05 -17.77 2.97
CA THR A 97 -4.96 -18.72 1.84
C THR A 97 -6.28 -18.97 1.12
N GLU A 98 -7.43 -18.70 1.74
CA GLU A 98 -8.74 -18.80 1.07
C GLU A 98 -8.84 -17.84 -0.13
N HIS A 99 -9.70 -18.19 -1.09
CA HIS A 99 -9.88 -17.42 -2.32
C HIS A 99 -10.55 -16.06 -2.09
N GLU A 100 -11.44 -15.96 -1.10
CA GLU A 100 -12.17 -14.72 -0.82
C GLU A 100 -12.42 -14.49 0.67
N TYR A 101 -12.52 -13.22 1.02
CA TYR A 101 -12.84 -12.75 2.37
C TYR A 101 -13.80 -11.56 2.31
N TYR A 102 -14.57 -11.38 3.37
CA TYR A 102 -15.40 -10.20 3.60
C TYR A 102 -14.77 -9.33 4.68
N PHE A 103 -14.67 -8.03 4.43
CA PHE A 103 -14.29 -7.09 5.48
C PHE A 103 -15.53 -6.61 6.23
N ILE A 104 -15.59 -6.87 7.53
CA ILE A 104 -16.75 -6.58 8.38
C ILE A 104 -16.40 -5.41 9.29
N VAL A 105 -17.28 -4.41 9.33
CA VAL A 105 -17.28 -3.33 10.32
C VAL A 105 -18.49 -3.54 11.24
N GLU A 106 -18.25 -3.78 12.52
CA GLU A 106 -19.29 -4.13 13.49
C GLU A 106 -20.32 -3.01 13.62
N GLY A 107 -21.60 -3.36 13.46
CA GLY A 107 -22.72 -2.41 13.50
C GLY A 107 -22.97 -1.65 12.19
N TYR A 108 -22.10 -1.78 11.18
CA TYR A 108 -22.19 -1.05 9.92
C TYR A 108 -22.12 -2.01 8.72
N PRO A 109 -23.20 -2.74 8.40
CA PRO A 109 -23.21 -3.69 7.28
C PRO A 109 -22.99 -3.01 5.91
N LEU A 110 -23.33 -1.72 5.80
CA LEU A 110 -23.11 -0.87 4.64
C LEU A 110 -22.22 0.31 5.04
N TYR A 111 -20.96 0.03 5.44
CA TYR A 111 -20.01 1.09 5.79
C TYR A 111 -19.62 1.94 4.57
N PRO A 112 -19.31 3.23 4.75
CA PRO A 112 -18.88 4.09 3.66
C PRO A 112 -17.41 3.83 3.29
N ILE A 113 -17.06 4.12 2.03
CA ILE A 113 -15.72 3.92 1.47
C ILE A 113 -15.01 5.25 1.25
N VAL A 114 -13.74 5.33 1.59
CA VAL A 114 -12.88 6.45 1.20
C VAL A 114 -12.57 6.31 -0.30
N PRO A 115 -13.03 7.24 -1.16
CA PRO A 115 -13.01 7.02 -2.60
C PRO A 115 -11.66 7.35 -3.26
N SER A 116 -10.81 8.14 -2.59
CA SER A 116 -9.51 8.56 -3.10
C SER A 116 -8.57 8.91 -1.94
N PHE A 117 -7.26 9.03 -2.22
CA PHE A 117 -6.30 9.51 -1.22
C PHE A 117 -6.58 10.94 -0.77
N GLN A 118 -7.02 11.81 -1.68
CA GLN A 118 -7.38 13.21 -1.39
C GLN A 118 -8.57 13.34 -0.43
N ASP A 119 -9.47 12.35 -0.41
CA ASP A 119 -10.61 12.28 0.50
C ASP A 119 -10.29 11.60 1.84
N TRP A 120 -9.08 11.07 2.00
CA TRP A 120 -8.68 10.32 3.17
C TRP A 120 -8.15 11.23 4.29
N GLU A 121 -8.70 11.07 5.49
CA GLU A 121 -8.15 11.67 6.70
C GLU A 121 -6.96 10.85 7.22
N PHE A 122 -5.81 11.49 7.44
CA PHE A 122 -4.69 10.83 8.09
C PHE A 122 -5.03 10.52 9.56
N PRO A 123 -4.84 9.27 10.04
CA PRO A 123 -5.21 8.89 11.40
C PRO A 123 -4.13 9.30 12.41
N HIS A 124 -3.98 10.60 12.64
CA HIS A 124 -3.06 11.14 13.65
C HIS A 124 -3.24 10.41 14.99
N HIS A 125 -2.13 9.90 15.53
CA HIS A 125 -2.07 9.15 16.81
C HIS A 125 -2.92 7.86 16.86
N ARG A 126 -3.54 7.46 15.75
CA ARG A 126 -4.38 6.26 15.64
C ARG A 126 -3.84 5.21 14.67
N ILE A 127 -2.61 5.39 14.19
CA ILE A 127 -1.90 4.35 13.42
C ILE A 127 -1.86 3.05 14.24
N PRO A 128 -2.23 1.89 13.67
CA PRO A 128 -2.22 0.62 14.38
C PRO A 128 -0.88 0.31 15.04
N GLU A 129 -0.89 -0.21 16.28
CA GLU A 129 0.32 -0.40 17.10
C GLU A 129 1.40 -1.27 16.43
N TRP A 130 1.00 -2.26 15.63
CA TRP A 130 1.91 -3.14 14.90
C TRP A 130 2.71 -2.41 13.79
N TRP A 131 2.27 -1.21 13.38
CA TRP A 131 3.10 -0.22 12.69
C TRP A 131 3.96 0.51 13.70
N HIS A 132 4.93 -0.23 14.22
CA HIS A 132 5.82 0.21 15.29
C HIS A 132 6.72 1.38 14.85
N PRO A 133 7.13 2.25 15.79
CA PRO A 133 8.15 3.25 15.53
C PRO A 133 9.46 2.64 15.03
N LEU A 134 10.05 3.23 14.00
CA LEU A 134 11.35 2.82 13.49
C LEU A 134 12.44 3.05 14.54
N HIS A 135 13.26 2.04 14.77
CA HIS A 135 14.45 2.20 15.60
C HIS A 135 15.45 3.13 14.92
N HIS A 136 16.22 3.87 15.73
CA HIS A 136 17.25 4.76 15.19
C HIS A 136 18.34 3.92 14.52
N ASN A 137 18.39 3.97 13.18
CA ASN A 137 19.53 3.48 12.44
C ASN A 137 20.54 4.65 12.27
N PRO A 138 21.71 4.62 12.93
CA PRO A 138 22.72 5.66 12.77
C PRO A 138 23.37 5.64 11.38
N ASN A 139 23.16 4.58 10.59
CA ASN A 139 23.70 4.38 9.25
C ASN A 139 22.62 4.54 8.18
N VAL A 140 21.91 5.68 8.16
CA VAL A 140 21.18 6.06 6.94
C VAL A 140 22.22 6.28 5.84
N THR A 141 22.30 5.34 4.90
CA THR A 141 23.24 5.41 3.79
C THR A 141 22.57 6.07 2.59
N MET A 142 23.38 6.58 1.65
CA MET A 142 22.90 7.01 0.34
C MET A 142 22.68 5.82 -0.62
N ALA A 143 22.73 4.57 -0.13
CA ALA A 143 22.45 3.39 -0.93
C ALA A 143 20.94 3.12 -0.98
N CYS A 144 20.50 2.47 -2.05
CA CYS A 144 19.12 2.03 -2.23
C CYS A 144 18.64 1.22 -1.01
N GLY A 145 17.57 1.66 -0.37
CA GLY A 145 17.01 1.03 0.82
C GLY A 145 16.52 -0.40 0.60
N VAL A 146 16.24 -0.81 -0.64
CA VAL A 146 15.78 -2.17 -0.96
C VAL A 146 16.91 -3.09 -1.41
N THR A 147 17.81 -2.60 -2.29
CA THR A 147 18.84 -3.45 -2.93
C THR A 147 20.23 -3.27 -2.35
N ASN A 148 20.42 -2.29 -1.45
CA ASN A 148 21.72 -1.85 -0.93
C ASN A 148 22.73 -1.43 -2.03
N SER A 149 22.25 -1.16 -3.26
CA SER A 149 23.06 -0.63 -4.35
C SER A 149 23.37 0.85 -4.13
N SER A 150 24.63 1.25 -4.30
CA SER A 150 25.05 2.66 -4.28
C SER A 150 25.08 3.30 -5.68
N TYR A 151 24.72 2.55 -6.72
CA TYR A 151 24.69 3.02 -8.11
C TYR A 151 23.27 3.38 -8.54
N ALA A 152 23.13 4.46 -9.32
CA ALA A 152 21.87 4.98 -9.86
C ALA A 152 20.78 5.11 -8.79
N VAL A 153 21.11 5.80 -7.68
CA VAL A 153 20.20 6.01 -6.56
C VAL A 153 19.59 7.40 -6.65
N GLU A 154 18.28 7.46 -6.44
CA GLU A 154 17.44 8.65 -6.43
C GLU A 154 16.65 8.72 -5.12
N GLU A 155 16.22 9.92 -4.73
CA GLU A 155 15.42 10.12 -3.54
C GLU A 155 13.93 9.93 -3.86
N ALA A 156 13.30 8.91 -3.29
CA ALA A 156 11.88 8.62 -3.41
C ALA A 156 11.05 9.31 -2.33
N HIS A 157 10.03 10.08 -2.72
CA HIS A 157 9.05 10.56 -1.75
C HIS A 157 8.16 9.41 -1.27
N LEU A 158 7.97 9.29 0.06
CA LEU A 158 7.04 8.34 0.66
C LEU A 158 5.60 8.84 0.46
N VAL A 159 5.27 10.04 0.91
CA VAL A 159 4.09 10.77 0.43
C VAL A 159 4.49 11.47 -0.86
N PRO A 160 3.95 11.08 -2.03
CA PRO A 160 4.34 11.63 -3.32
C PRO A 160 4.18 13.15 -3.38
N GLU A 161 5.01 13.81 -4.17
CA GLU A 161 4.98 15.28 -4.30
C GLU A 161 3.65 15.78 -4.87
N GLU A 162 3.02 15.00 -5.73
CA GLU A 162 1.73 15.29 -6.35
C GLU A 162 0.61 15.41 -5.28
N GLU A 163 0.81 14.81 -4.11
CA GLU A 163 -0.13 14.84 -2.99
C GLU A 163 0.12 16.02 -2.02
N ARG A 164 0.83 17.07 -2.44
CA ARG A 164 1.17 18.25 -1.61
C ARG A 164 -0.03 18.93 -0.95
N ALA A 165 -1.17 18.97 -1.64
CA ALA A 165 -2.41 19.50 -1.07
C ALA A 165 -2.85 18.64 0.13
N TRP A 166 -2.99 17.32 -0.08
CA TRP A 166 -3.32 16.36 0.97
C TRP A 166 -2.31 16.41 2.13
N TYR A 167 -1.01 16.51 1.83
CA TYR A 167 0.06 16.60 2.82
C TYR A 167 -0.15 17.80 3.76
N SER A 168 -0.35 18.99 3.17
CA SER A 168 -0.60 20.22 3.95
C SER A 168 -1.93 20.15 4.69
N ASP A 169 -2.96 19.56 4.05
CA ASP A 169 -4.30 19.51 4.62
C ASP A 169 -4.40 18.57 5.83
N ASN A 170 -3.53 17.56 5.88
CA ASN A 170 -3.37 16.63 7.00
C ASN A 170 -2.16 16.97 7.88
N GLU A 171 -1.66 18.21 7.80
CA GLU A 171 -0.61 18.74 8.69
C GLU A 171 0.61 17.81 8.82
N MET A 172 0.98 17.15 7.71
CA MET A 172 2.00 16.11 7.73
C MET A 172 3.39 16.66 8.05
N GLU A 173 3.58 17.98 8.05
CA GLU A 173 4.77 18.67 8.56
C GLU A 173 5.08 18.37 10.04
N PHE A 174 4.10 17.96 10.85
CA PHE A 174 4.33 17.62 12.25
C PHE A 174 5.27 16.42 12.43
N TYR A 175 5.34 15.55 11.42
CA TYR A 175 6.20 14.36 11.42
C TYR A 175 7.60 14.62 10.83
N GLY A 176 7.85 15.82 10.31
CA GLY A 176 9.11 16.23 9.72
C GLY A 176 10.23 16.40 10.75
N TRP A 177 11.47 16.12 10.35
CA TRP A 177 12.65 16.37 11.20
C TRP A 177 13.39 17.64 10.78
N GLY A 178 13.75 18.47 11.76
CA GLY A 178 14.54 19.69 11.53
C GLY A 178 13.70 20.96 11.38
N PRO A 179 14.33 22.06 10.92
CA PRO A 179 13.70 23.39 10.87
C PRO A 179 12.75 23.59 9.68
N LEU A 180 12.99 22.90 8.56
CA LEU A 180 12.12 22.90 7.38
C LEU A 180 11.39 21.56 7.33
N ARG A 181 10.06 21.57 7.41
CA ARG A 181 9.22 20.37 7.53
C ARG A 181 8.18 20.28 6.41
N ASP A 182 8.53 20.76 5.24
CA ASP A 182 7.71 20.60 4.03
C ASP A 182 7.71 19.16 3.52
N ILE A 183 7.01 18.91 2.41
CA ILE A 183 6.92 17.60 1.76
C ILE A 183 8.30 17.05 1.32
N ASP A 184 9.30 17.93 1.16
CA ASP A 184 10.65 17.57 0.75
C ASP A 184 11.55 17.17 1.93
N ASN A 185 10.99 17.14 3.14
CA ASN A 185 11.72 16.72 4.34
C ASN A 185 12.34 15.32 4.17
N LYS A 186 13.55 15.15 4.71
CA LYS A 186 14.28 13.87 4.70
C LYS A 186 13.52 12.71 5.35
N THR A 187 12.58 12.98 6.26
CA THR A 187 11.71 11.95 6.84
C THR A 187 10.71 11.38 5.86
N ASN A 188 10.35 12.16 4.84
CA ASN A 188 9.47 11.76 3.74
C ASN A 188 10.25 11.23 2.52
N ARG A 189 11.57 10.97 2.65
CA ARG A 189 12.41 10.49 1.55
C ARG A 189 13.02 9.12 1.85
N LEU A 190 13.17 8.31 0.80
CA LEU A 190 13.82 7.00 0.81
C LEU A 190 14.73 6.88 -0.41
N PRO A 191 16.05 6.70 -0.24
CA PRO A 191 16.93 6.45 -1.37
C PRO A 191 16.58 5.12 -2.05
N LEU A 192 16.29 5.12 -3.35
CA LEU A 192 15.98 3.94 -4.15
C LEU A 192 16.78 3.92 -5.44
N ARG A 193 17.15 2.73 -5.92
CA ARG A 193 17.73 2.57 -7.25
C ARG A 193 16.67 2.95 -8.29
N SER A 194 17.03 3.61 -9.39
CA SER A 194 16.06 4.20 -10.35
C SER A 194 14.97 3.22 -10.80
N ASP A 195 15.31 1.97 -11.10
CA ASP A 195 14.34 0.91 -11.48
C ASP A 195 13.36 0.56 -10.33
N ILE A 196 13.88 0.49 -9.10
CA ILE A 196 13.08 0.26 -7.88
C ILE A 196 12.21 1.47 -7.56
N ARG A 197 12.70 2.70 -7.79
CA ARG A 197 11.91 3.92 -7.66
C ARG A 197 10.72 3.89 -8.62
N THR A 198 10.95 3.56 -9.89
CA THR A 198 9.89 3.49 -10.90
C THR A 198 8.76 2.55 -10.48
N VAL A 199 9.08 1.33 -10.05
CA VAL A 199 8.03 0.37 -9.64
C VAL A 199 7.40 0.75 -8.29
N PHE A 200 8.11 1.44 -7.40
CA PHE A 200 7.56 1.96 -6.16
C PHE A 200 6.49 3.01 -6.45
N ASP A 201 6.78 3.98 -7.32
CA ASP A 201 5.85 5.05 -7.74
C ASP A 201 4.65 4.53 -8.53
N ASN A 202 4.87 3.49 -9.33
CA ASN A 202 3.79 2.78 -9.99
C ASN A 202 2.97 1.88 -9.06
N ARG A 203 3.23 1.92 -7.74
CA ARG A 203 2.49 1.17 -6.70
C ARG A 203 2.60 -0.35 -6.84
N TRP A 204 3.66 -0.85 -7.46
CA TRP A 204 3.85 -2.30 -7.63
C TRP A 204 4.17 -3.00 -6.31
N PHE A 205 4.71 -2.27 -5.35
CA PHE A 205 4.93 -2.74 -3.99
C PHE A 205 4.74 -1.61 -2.98
N VAL A 206 4.50 -2.01 -1.75
CA VAL A 206 4.42 -1.13 -0.57
C VAL A 206 5.46 -1.54 0.45
N ILE A 207 5.67 -0.70 1.46
CA ILE A 207 6.55 -1.01 2.59
C ILE A 207 5.68 -1.16 3.83
N VAL A 208 5.64 -2.36 4.41
CA VAL A 208 4.78 -2.71 5.55
C VAL A 208 5.57 -3.42 6.65
N PRO A 209 5.19 -3.26 7.93
CA PRO A 209 5.79 -4.04 9.01
C PRO A 209 5.37 -5.50 8.89
N LYS A 210 6.30 -6.44 9.04
CA LYS A 210 6.01 -7.88 9.18
C LYS A 210 6.85 -8.48 10.31
N VAL A 211 6.30 -9.46 11.02
CA VAL A 211 7.03 -10.21 12.05
C VAL A 211 7.46 -11.54 11.45
N PHE A 212 8.77 -11.80 11.44
CA PHE A 212 9.30 -13.08 11.01
C PHE A 212 9.61 -13.94 12.25
N THR A 213 8.91 -15.06 12.37
CA THR A 213 9.20 -16.06 13.40
C THR A 213 10.43 -16.86 12.98
N THR A 214 11.62 -16.40 13.41
CA THR A 214 12.79 -17.28 13.42
C THR A 214 12.63 -18.27 14.58
N GLY A 215 13.01 -19.54 14.39
CA GLY A 215 12.75 -20.67 15.31
C GLY A 215 13.26 -20.54 16.76
N SER A 216 13.77 -19.38 17.16
CA SER A 216 14.02 -18.99 18.54
C SER A 216 12.84 -18.18 19.09
N SER A 217 12.30 -18.62 20.22
CA SER A 217 11.11 -18.10 20.94
C SER A 217 11.21 -16.68 21.50
N ILE A 218 11.99 -15.79 20.88
CA ILE A 218 12.00 -14.36 21.19
C ILE A 218 11.23 -13.68 20.05
N GLN A 219 10.04 -13.15 20.35
CA GLN A 219 9.30 -12.27 19.44
C GLN A 219 10.24 -11.13 19.02
N GLN A 220 10.73 -11.19 17.78
CA GLN A 220 11.47 -10.08 17.20
C GLN A 220 10.49 -8.93 16.95
N PRO A 221 10.93 -7.66 17.09
CA PRO A 221 10.12 -6.54 16.65
C PRO A 221 9.81 -6.71 15.16
N PRO A 222 8.67 -6.17 14.67
CA PRO A 222 8.39 -6.22 13.24
C PRO A 222 9.51 -5.52 12.47
N GLU A 223 9.78 -5.96 11.24
CA GLU A 223 10.68 -5.26 10.33
C GLU A 223 9.86 -4.68 9.18
N TYR A 224 10.22 -3.49 8.72
CA TYR A 224 9.60 -2.90 7.53
C TYR A 224 10.18 -3.58 6.29
N VAL A 225 9.31 -4.25 5.54
CA VAL A 225 9.67 -5.00 4.34
C VAL A 225 8.87 -4.55 3.14
N THR A 226 9.42 -4.77 1.96
CA THR A 226 8.69 -4.65 0.71
C THR A 226 7.60 -5.72 0.59
N HIS A 227 6.43 -5.34 0.10
CA HIS A 227 5.30 -6.23 -0.15
C HIS A 227 4.73 -5.95 -1.53
N ILE A 228 4.90 -6.90 -2.45
CA ILE A 228 4.36 -6.85 -3.82
C ILE A 228 2.84 -6.79 -3.79
N MET A 229 2.27 -5.84 -4.53
CA MET A 229 0.84 -5.55 -4.57
C MET A 229 0.14 -5.97 -5.87
N VAL A 230 0.90 -6.23 -6.94
CA VAL A 230 0.37 -6.48 -8.28
C VAL A 230 1.01 -7.72 -8.92
N GLY A 231 0.25 -8.44 -9.76
CA GLY A 231 0.73 -9.65 -10.44
C GLY A 231 1.76 -9.36 -11.52
N GLU A 232 1.74 -8.16 -12.08
CA GLU A 232 2.67 -7.63 -13.09
C GLU A 232 4.11 -7.55 -12.55
N ALA A 233 4.28 -7.45 -11.23
CA ALA A 233 5.58 -7.45 -10.57
C ALA A 233 6.19 -8.86 -10.40
N TRP A 234 5.78 -9.82 -11.23
CA TRP A 234 6.21 -11.22 -11.14
C TRP A 234 7.73 -11.40 -11.27
N GLU A 235 8.45 -10.54 -12.01
CA GLU A 235 9.92 -10.58 -12.08
C GLU A 235 10.59 -10.09 -10.80
N LEU A 236 9.94 -9.16 -10.09
CA LEU A 236 10.47 -8.60 -8.85
C LEU A 236 10.17 -9.50 -7.67
N TRP A 237 9.00 -10.15 -7.66
CA TRP A 237 8.49 -10.92 -6.54
C TRP A 237 9.50 -11.90 -5.91
N PRO A 238 10.23 -12.74 -6.66
CA PRO A 238 11.14 -13.73 -6.06
C PRO A 238 12.27 -13.14 -5.22
N THR A 239 12.67 -11.89 -5.48
CA THR A 239 13.86 -11.26 -4.87
C THR A 239 13.57 -9.96 -4.12
N HIS A 240 12.41 -9.36 -4.36
CA HIS A 240 11.99 -8.08 -3.79
C HIS A 240 10.71 -8.19 -2.97
N HIS A 241 10.09 -9.37 -2.82
CA HIS A 241 9.03 -9.56 -1.83
C HIS A 241 9.64 -9.92 -0.47
N ASN A 242 9.13 -9.34 0.62
CA ASN A 242 9.63 -9.51 1.99
C ASN A 242 11.11 -9.13 2.16
N THR A 243 11.61 -8.18 1.37
CA THR A 243 12.96 -7.64 1.52
C THR A 243 12.97 -6.54 2.57
N VAL A 244 13.82 -6.67 3.60
CA VAL A 244 13.96 -5.67 4.66
C VAL A 244 14.46 -4.36 4.08
N VAL A 245 13.70 -3.29 4.33
CA VAL A 245 14.02 -1.94 3.86
C VAL A 245 14.99 -1.28 4.82
N GLN A 246 16.14 -0.89 4.29
CA GLN A 246 17.20 -0.18 4.96
C GLN A 246 17.07 1.34 4.74
N SER A 247 17.88 2.13 5.44
CA SER A 247 17.98 3.59 5.27
C SER A 247 16.69 4.38 5.54
N LEU A 248 15.68 3.79 6.16
CA LEU A 248 14.50 4.53 6.64
C LEU A 248 14.88 5.48 7.79
N HIS A 249 14.39 6.71 7.74
CA HIS A 249 14.57 7.65 8.84
C HIS A 249 13.67 7.24 10.02
N ARG A 250 14.14 7.41 11.27
CA ARG A 250 13.36 7.03 12.48
C ARG A 250 11.98 7.71 12.62
N CYS A 251 11.76 8.79 11.88
CA CYS A 251 10.51 9.57 11.84
C CYS A 251 9.70 9.31 10.55
N SER A 252 10.04 8.26 9.79
CA SER A 252 9.36 7.94 8.53
C SER A 252 8.06 7.15 8.71
N ARG A 253 7.71 6.73 9.93
CA ARG A 253 6.58 5.83 10.19
C ARG A 253 5.27 6.37 9.60
N GLU A 254 4.96 7.63 9.86
CA GLU A 254 3.73 8.26 9.42
C GLU A 254 3.67 8.40 7.90
N TYR A 255 4.79 8.74 7.27
CA TYR A 255 4.91 8.82 5.81
C TYR A 255 4.83 7.44 5.15
N LEU A 256 5.37 6.38 5.77
CA LEU A 256 5.22 5.00 5.31
C LEU A 256 3.77 4.54 5.37
N PHE A 257 3.07 4.87 6.45
CA PHE A 257 1.64 4.56 6.59
C PHE A 257 0.80 5.30 5.54
N ALA A 258 1.10 6.58 5.30
CA ALA A 258 0.47 7.36 4.25
C ALA A 258 0.77 6.81 2.85
N ARG A 259 2.01 6.38 2.55
CA ARG A 259 2.34 5.68 1.30
C ARG A 259 1.48 4.44 1.10
N PHE A 260 1.32 3.64 2.14
CA PHE A 260 0.51 2.44 2.09
C PHE A 260 -0.94 2.78 1.77
N ALA A 261 -1.53 3.76 2.47
CA ALA A 261 -2.88 4.24 2.17
C ALA A 261 -3.02 4.75 0.73
N TRP A 262 -2.04 5.50 0.22
CA TRP A 262 -2.01 6.01 -1.15
C TRP A 262 -2.07 4.88 -2.19
N THR A 263 -1.35 3.77 -1.97
CA THR A 263 -1.45 2.58 -2.82
C THR A 263 -2.81 1.90 -2.72
N ILE A 264 -3.33 1.69 -1.51
CA ILE A 264 -4.60 0.99 -1.31
C ILE A 264 -5.79 1.78 -1.87
N LEU A 265 -5.81 3.10 -1.68
CA LEU A 265 -6.88 3.97 -2.17
C LEU A 265 -6.83 4.20 -3.68
N PHE A 266 -5.67 3.98 -4.32
CA PHE A 266 -5.63 3.86 -5.77
C PHE A 266 -6.33 2.58 -6.24
N GLN A 267 -6.14 1.47 -5.52
CA GLN A 267 -6.74 0.19 -5.89
C GLN A 267 -8.26 0.14 -5.67
N VAL A 268 -8.77 0.78 -4.60
CA VAL A 268 -10.21 0.82 -4.31
C VAL A 268 -11.03 1.55 -5.39
N ARG A 269 -10.37 2.35 -6.22
CA ARG A 269 -11.00 3.11 -7.31
C ARG A 269 -11.95 2.28 -8.17
N MET A 270 -11.56 1.05 -8.54
CA MET A 270 -12.40 0.17 -9.36
C MET A 270 -13.72 -0.18 -8.69
N PHE A 271 -13.75 -0.27 -7.36
CA PHE A 271 -14.97 -0.45 -6.59
C PHE A 271 -15.85 0.82 -6.62
N VAL A 272 -15.19 1.98 -6.44
CA VAL A 272 -15.81 3.30 -6.35
C VAL A 272 -16.54 3.66 -7.65
N ILE A 273 -15.86 3.51 -8.79
CA ILE A 273 -16.36 3.92 -10.11
C ILE A 273 -17.15 2.82 -10.84
N GLY A 274 -17.46 1.70 -10.17
CA GLY A 274 -18.13 0.53 -10.76
C GLY A 274 -19.61 0.73 -11.18
N GLY A 275 -20.04 1.97 -11.47
CA GLY A 275 -21.36 2.32 -12.02
C GLY A 275 -22.54 2.22 -11.04
N ARG A 276 -22.32 1.74 -9.81
CA ARG A 276 -23.35 1.63 -8.78
C ARG A 276 -23.29 2.81 -7.81
N HIS A 277 -24.39 3.02 -7.11
CA HIS A 277 -24.40 3.98 -6.02
C HIS A 277 -23.53 3.48 -4.87
N ARG A 278 -22.73 4.38 -4.28
CA ARG A 278 -21.86 4.07 -3.14
C ARG A 278 -22.07 5.08 -2.02
N HIS A 279 -21.97 4.58 -0.79
CA HIS A 279 -21.71 5.43 0.37
C HIS A 279 -20.21 5.72 0.38
N VAL A 280 -19.83 6.99 0.26
CA VAL A 280 -18.43 7.42 0.25
C VAL A 280 -18.15 8.43 1.35
N ILE A 281 -16.94 8.41 1.91
CA ILE A 281 -16.42 9.42 2.82
C ILE A 281 -15.73 10.47 1.96
N ARG A 282 -16.28 11.68 1.88
CA ARG A 282 -15.69 12.78 1.14
C ARG A 282 -15.23 13.88 2.08
N ARG A 283 -14.13 14.51 1.71
CA ARG A 283 -13.68 15.72 2.37
C ARG A 283 -14.48 16.92 1.85
N VAL A 284 -15.00 17.73 2.75
CA VAL A 284 -15.77 18.93 2.42
C VAL A 284 -15.23 20.11 3.23
N THR A 285 -15.01 21.24 2.56
CA THR A 285 -14.72 22.52 3.22
C THR A 285 -16.04 23.21 3.52
N THR A 286 -16.26 23.59 4.78
CA THR A 286 -17.46 24.32 5.19
C THR A 286 -17.36 25.81 4.85
N ALA A 287 -18.46 26.55 5.05
CA ALA A 287 -18.48 28.00 4.85
C ALA A 287 -17.53 28.76 5.79
N ASP A 288 -17.18 28.16 6.93
CA ASP A 288 -16.28 28.72 7.94
C ASP A 288 -14.81 28.29 7.70
N GLU A 289 -14.50 27.75 6.52
CA GLU A 289 -13.18 27.19 6.14
C GLU A 289 -12.72 26.01 7.01
N GLU A 290 -13.60 25.46 7.85
CA GLU A 290 -13.35 24.23 8.59
C GLU A 290 -13.50 23.01 7.67
N ARG A 291 -12.61 22.04 7.85
CA ARG A 291 -12.61 20.80 7.07
C ARG A 291 -13.41 19.73 7.80
N GLU A 292 -14.37 19.12 7.11
CA GLU A 292 -15.17 18.03 7.64
C GLU A 292 -15.15 16.83 6.69
N TYR A 293 -15.15 15.62 7.25
CA TYR A 293 -15.34 14.38 6.50
C TYR A 293 -16.79 13.95 6.60
N LYS A 294 -17.48 13.86 5.46
CA LYS A 294 -18.90 13.55 5.38
C LYS A 294 -19.16 12.29 4.60
N VAL A 295 -20.09 11.50 5.11
CA VAL A 295 -20.65 10.38 4.36
C VAL A 295 -21.66 10.93 3.37
N GLN A 296 -21.48 10.59 2.09
CA GLN A 296 -22.37 10.95 1.00
C GLN A 296 -22.84 9.68 0.29
N TYR A 297 -24.09 9.67 -0.17
CA TYR A 297 -24.61 8.63 -1.05
C TYR A 297 -24.58 9.15 -2.48
N CYS A 298 -23.64 8.66 -3.28
CA CYS A 298 -23.37 9.14 -4.63
C CYS A 298 -23.73 8.08 -5.66
N SER A 299 -24.24 8.49 -6.81
CA SER A 299 -24.45 7.64 -7.98
C SER A 299 -23.12 7.24 -8.64
N GLY A 300 -23.16 6.19 -9.46
CA GLY A 300 -21.97 5.74 -10.20
C GLY A 300 -21.47 6.78 -11.19
N GLU A 301 -22.36 7.57 -11.79
CA GLU A 301 -22.01 8.65 -12.73
C GLU A 301 -21.26 9.78 -12.03
N GLU A 302 -21.75 10.25 -10.87
CA GLU A 302 -21.06 11.27 -10.07
C GLU A 302 -19.68 10.81 -9.57
N LEU A 303 -19.52 9.51 -9.34
CA LEU A 303 -18.24 8.92 -8.90
C LEU A 303 -17.28 8.73 -10.07
N GLU A 304 -17.77 8.33 -11.24
CA GLU A 304 -16.97 8.26 -12.47
C GLU A 304 -16.51 9.65 -12.91
N GLU A 305 -17.37 10.67 -12.83
CA GLU A 305 -16.99 12.05 -13.16
C GLU A 305 -15.90 12.57 -12.21
N ALA A 306 -16.05 12.31 -10.90
CA ALA A 306 -15.11 12.79 -9.89
C ALA A 306 -13.79 12.00 -9.83
N TYR A 307 -13.82 10.71 -10.12
CA TYR A 307 -12.69 9.79 -9.88
C TYR A 307 -12.34 8.88 -11.06
N GLY A 308 -12.92 9.07 -12.25
CA GLY A 308 -12.76 8.20 -13.43
C GLY A 308 -11.60 8.56 -14.35
N ILE A 309 -11.03 9.76 -14.24
CA ILE A 309 -9.83 10.16 -15.01
C ILE A 309 -8.55 9.74 -14.26
N LEU A 310 -7.64 9.06 -14.97
CA LEU A 310 -6.26 8.89 -14.54
C LEU A 310 -5.52 10.03 -15.23
N GLU A 311 -5.03 11.02 -14.49
CA GLU A 311 -3.98 11.86 -15.07
C GLU A 311 -2.79 10.93 -15.32
N SER A 312 -2.59 10.60 -16.59
CA SER A 312 -1.37 9.94 -17.04
C SER A 312 -0.22 10.90 -16.73
N CYS A 313 0.75 10.42 -15.95
CA CYS A 313 2.08 11.01 -15.93
C CYS A 313 2.71 10.82 -17.31
N GLU A 314 2.34 11.65 -18.28
CA GLU A 314 3.13 11.89 -19.49
C GLU A 314 3.87 13.21 -19.25
N GLY A 315 5.17 13.07 -18.95
CA GLY A 315 6.07 14.20 -18.82
C GLY A 315 6.23 14.91 -20.15
N SER A 316 6.04 16.23 -20.10
CA SER A 316 6.73 17.26 -20.89
C SER A 316 7.17 16.86 -22.31
N ASP A 317 6.34 17.17 -23.31
CA ASP A 317 6.86 17.53 -24.62
C ASP A 317 6.91 19.06 -24.73
N THR A 318 8.12 19.50 -25.03
CA THR A 318 8.61 20.87 -25.14
C THR A 318 7.76 21.76 -26.04
N ASP A 319 7.44 22.95 -25.54
CA ASP A 319 7.17 24.13 -26.35
C ASP A 319 8.41 24.41 -27.21
N MET A 320 8.34 24.10 -28.51
CA MET A 320 9.17 24.76 -29.52
C MET A 320 8.54 26.11 -29.82
N GLU A 321 9.06 27.16 -29.20
CA GLU A 321 8.87 28.53 -29.69
C GLU A 321 9.50 28.65 -31.09
N GLU A 322 8.69 29.07 -32.04
CA GLU A 322 9.14 29.61 -33.33
C GLU A 322 9.79 30.99 -33.09
N GLU A 323 11.07 31.13 -33.42
CA GLU A 323 11.66 32.36 -33.99
C GLU A 323 12.78 32.03 -34.99
#